data_AF-A0A136L1Z6-F1
#
_entry.id   AF-A0A136L1Z6-F1
#
_cell.length_a   1.000
_cell.length_b   1.000
_cell.length_c   1.000
_cell.angle_alpha   90.00
_cell.angle_beta   90.00
_cell.angle_gamma   90.00
#
_symmetry.space_group_name_H-M   'P 1'
#
loop_
_entity.id
_entity.type
_entity.pdbx_description
1 polymer ?
#
loop_
_entity_poly.entity_id
_entity_poly.type
_entity_poly.pdbx_seq_one_letter_code
_entity_poly.pdbx_strand_id
1 'polypeptide(L)'
;MIHHRISIAFFTSFFILIFGVSAAYAQCADFVQQALGLMAQNCAAVPQNGACYGYNGVNATFSVPVAAGFFTRPAELAQIDQLSTLATRPYDQASGVWGIAVIKAQANLPAALPGQTVTMVLLGDVNLQNAADGMQSFIVQTGIGQPSCSQVPPSSLTVQGPRNVHVNLNVNGANFSIGSTVNFRASENGGLRVSTLDGRVITGNGTVIPAGFSRVAEVDDQGMIIEESWSEEEIISEEERVILETFEELPEAILGYEIDVPDAEELEMLGMLDFDLLADIDPYLLDALLDDFIASGVDPSELEGITLDDLDAYLQENLEFFDVDEAFIAAMADSFGYSDDDLAYFADEFGLDLDLINADINDDYEAMFADDASFDEGEAVDDASIDENFIEDDSGEFADSEGSDQVSDGELEGEPEPEVVDETGDGGE
;
A
#
# COMPACT_ATOMS: atom_id res chain seq x y z
N MET A 1 58.20 50.20 19.91
CA MET A 1 56.80 50.55 19.56
C MET A 1 56.48 50.16 18.10
N ILE A 2 56.87 48.94 17.66
CA ILE A 2 56.73 48.45 16.26
C ILE A 2 56.55 46.91 16.24
N HIS A 3 55.66 46.34 17.07
CA HIS A 3 55.38 44.88 17.02
C HIS A 3 53.90 44.49 17.20
N HIS A 4 52.97 45.43 17.08
CA HIS A 4 51.54 45.15 17.32
C HIS A 4 50.60 45.48 16.15
N ARG A 5 51.15 45.65 14.94
CA ARG A 5 50.35 46.04 13.76
C ARG A 5 50.31 45.01 12.62
N ILE A 6 50.91 43.82 12.79
CA ILE A 6 51.03 42.83 11.70
C ILE A 6 50.07 41.63 11.86
N SER A 7 49.53 41.34 13.06
CA SER A 7 48.65 40.17 13.24
C SER A 7 47.18 40.37 12.86
N ILE A 8 46.68 41.61 12.77
CA ILE A 8 45.24 41.84 12.53
C ILE A 8 44.88 41.78 11.03
N ALA A 9 45.85 42.00 10.13
CA ALA A 9 45.60 41.98 8.69
C ALA A 9 45.59 40.56 8.08
N PHE A 10 46.11 39.55 8.78
CA PHE A 10 46.11 38.16 8.29
C PHE A 10 44.90 37.35 8.76
N PHE A 11 44.21 37.78 9.82
CA PHE A 11 43.05 37.06 10.37
C PHE A 11 41.73 37.43 9.67
N THR A 12 41.65 38.58 9.00
CA THR A 12 40.46 39.00 8.23
C THR A 12 40.43 38.43 6.81
N SER A 13 41.53 37.87 6.30
CA SER A 13 41.59 37.24 4.97
C SER A 13 41.30 35.74 4.98
N PHE A 14 41.26 35.10 6.16
CA PHE A 14 40.93 33.68 6.32
C PHE A 14 39.46 33.44 6.75
N PHE A 15 38.66 34.50 6.86
CA PHE A 15 37.26 34.44 7.31
C PHE A 15 36.24 34.74 6.19
N ILE A 16 36.65 34.66 4.91
CA ILE A 16 35.79 34.84 3.73
C ILE A 16 35.93 33.64 2.79
N LEU A 17 35.84 32.41 3.32
CA LEU A 17 35.90 31.19 2.52
C LEU A 17 34.94 30.08 3.00
N ILE A 18 33.98 30.39 3.88
CA ILE A 18 33.03 29.40 4.43
C ILE A 18 31.55 29.76 4.17
N PHE A 19 31.22 30.96 3.68
CA PHE A 19 29.82 31.34 3.35
C PHE A 19 29.45 31.08 1.87
N GLY A 20 29.94 29.98 1.31
CA GLY A 20 29.49 29.47 0.03
C GLY A 20 28.46 28.36 0.22
N VAL A 21 27.41 28.59 1.02
CA VAL A 21 26.22 27.72 0.96
C VAL A 21 25.71 27.82 -0.47
N SER A 22 25.80 26.72 -1.20
CA SER A 22 25.71 26.64 -2.65
C SER A 22 24.37 27.16 -3.14
N ALA A 23 24.35 28.27 -3.88
CA ALA A 23 23.12 28.88 -4.42
C ALA A 23 22.26 27.94 -5.27
N ALA A 24 22.82 26.83 -5.77
CA ALA A 24 22.09 25.77 -6.47
C ALA A 24 21.21 24.93 -5.53
N TYR A 25 21.63 24.73 -4.28
CA TYR A 25 20.90 23.97 -3.27
C TYR A 25 19.60 24.69 -2.88
N ALA A 26 19.67 25.98 -2.57
CA ALA A 26 18.50 26.79 -2.23
C ALA A 26 17.48 26.84 -3.38
N GLN A 27 17.94 26.98 -4.62
CA GLN A 27 17.05 27.01 -5.80
C GLN A 27 16.28 25.72 -6.01
N CYS A 28 16.86 24.57 -5.65
CA CYS A 28 16.17 23.30 -5.84
C CYS A 28 15.14 23.03 -4.74
N ALA A 29 15.49 23.28 -3.48
CA ALA A 29 14.53 23.20 -2.38
C ALA A 29 13.30 24.11 -2.64
N ASP A 30 13.55 25.36 -3.07
CA ASP A 30 12.47 26.30 -3.42
C ASP A 30 11.59 25.77 -4.57
N PHE A 31 12.17 25.09 -5.56
CA PHE A 31 11.42 24.48 -6.67
C PHE A 31 10.53 23.33 -6.20
N VAL A 32 11.07 22.42 -5.38
CA VAL A 32 10.33 21.26 -4.85
C VAL A 32 9.14 21.73 -4.02
N GLN A 33 9.38 22.62 -3.06
CA GLN A 33 8.32 23.17 -2.21
C GLN A 33 7.25 23.91 -3.02
N GLN A 34 7.65 24.67 -4.04
CA GLN A 34 6.70 25.33 -4.93
C GLN A 34 5.86 24.33 -5.73
N ALA A 35 6.49 23.30 -6.31
CA ALA A 35 5.81 22.32 -7.15
C ALA A 35 4.85 21.45 -6.33
N LEU A 36 5.27 20.96 -5.16
CA LEU A 36 4.41 20.21 -4.24
C LEU A 36 3.27 21.07 -3.67
N GLY A 37 3.56 22.32 -3.30
CA GLY A 37 2.52 23.26 -2.86
C GLY A 37 1.49 23.62 -3.95
N LEU A 38 1.91 23.68 -5.21
CA LEU A 38 1.00 23.84 -6.35
C LEU A 38 0.21 22.55 -6.63
N MET A 39 0.84 21.39 -6.52
CA MET A 39 0.16 20.10 -6.64
C MET A 39 -0.95 19.97 -5.58
N ALA A 40 -0.68 20.30 -4.32
CA ALA A 40 -1.67 20.33 -3.26
C ALA A 40 -2.88 21.21 -3.61
N GLN A 41 -2.64 22.40 -4.15
CA GLN A 41 -3.71 23.32 -4.55
C GLN A 41 -4.50 22.80 -5.75
N ASN A 42 -3.80 22.26 -6.76
CA ASN A 42 -4.41 21.76 -7.99
C ASN A 42 -5.25 20.51 -7.75
N CYS A 43 -4.83 19.64 -6.83
CA CYS A 43 -5.46 18.36 -6.53
C CYS A 43 -6.29 18.38 -5.22
N ALA A 44 -6.55 19.54 -4.62
CA ALA A 44 -7.36 19.64 -3.40
C ALA A 44 -8.79 19.07 -3.53
N ALA A 45 -9.31 19.00 -4.75
CA ALA A 45 -10.68 18.57 -5.03
C ALA A 45 -10.75 17.33 -5.95
N VAL A 46 -9.75 16.43 -5.89
CA VAL A 46 -9.85 15.14 -6.61
C VAL A 46 -11.06 14.38 -6.09
N PRO A 47 -12.02 13.98 -6.93
CA PRO A 47 -13.14 13.15 -6.50
C PRO A 47 -12.64 11.75 -6.17
N GLN A 48 -13.47 10.98 -5.47
CA GLN A 48 -13.29 9.53 -5.43
C GLN A 48 -13.25 8.96 -6.86
N ASN A 49 -12.42 7.94 -7.08
CA ASN A 49 -12.15 7.36 -8.39
C ASN A 49 -11.71 8.40 -9.43
N GLY A 50 -10.90 9.37 -8.98
CA GLY A 50 -10.41 10.48 -9.78
C GLY A 50 -8.90 10.47 -9.95
N ALA A 51 -8.43 10.89 -11.12
CA ALA A 51 -7.04 11.27 -11.38
C ALA A 51 -6.94 12.78 -11.53
N CYS A 52 -5.85 13.37 -11.05
CA CYS A 52 -5.55 14.78 -11.12
C CYS A 52 -4.21 15.04 -11.79
N TYR A 53 -4.22 15.98 -12.73
CA TYR A 53 -3.00 16.57 -13.26
C TYR A 53 -2.40 17.52 -12.20
N GLY A 54 -1.35 17.07 -11.50
CA GLY A 54 -0.81 17.75 -10.33
C GLY A 54 0.03 19.00 -10.63
N TYR A 55 1.02 18.90 -11.52
CA TYR A 55 1.95 20.01 -11.77
C TYR A 55 2.18 20.29 -13.26
N ASN A 56 3.22 19.72 -13.88
CA ASN A 56 3.47 19.79 -15.32
C ASN A 56 3.97 18.43 -15.81
N GLY A 57 4.12 18.23 -17.12
CA GLY A 57 4.72 17.00 -17.65
C GLY A 57 3.92 15.71 -17.42
N VAL A 58 2.59 15.80 -17.26
CA VAL A 58 1.69 14.63 -17.23
C VAL A 58 1.07 14.43 -18.61
N ASN A 59 0.94 13.18 -19.04
CA ASN A 59 0.28 12.75 -20.26
C ASN A 59 -0.63 11.55 -19.95
N ALA A 60 -1.82 11.51 -20.54
CA ALA A 60 -2.77 10.43 -20.31
C ALA A 60 -3.39 9.92 -21.62
N THR A 61 -3.77 8.65 -21.62
CA THR A 61 -4.61 8.07 -22.67
C THR A 61 -5.89 7.52 -22.07
N PHE A 62 -6.95 7.46 -22.88
CA PHE A 62 -8.29 7.12 -22.41
C PHE A 62 -8.90 6.02 -23.27
N SER A 63 -9.70 5.16 -22.63
CA SER A 63 -10.44 4.06 -23.28
C SER A 63 -11.62 4.57 -24.11
N VAL A 64 -12.07 5.79 -23.83
CA VAL A 64 -13.14 6.49 -24.54
C VAL A 64 -12.62 7.74 -25.27
N PRO A 65 -13.26 8.17 -26.37
CA PRO A 65 -12.91 9.42 -27.02
C PRO A 65 -13.14 10.62 -26.09
N VAL A 66 -12.08 11.39 -25.83
CA VAL A 66 -12.11 12.64 -25.05
C VAL A 66 -11.91 13.87 -25.94
N ALA A 67 -12.29 15.04 -25.44
CA ALA A 67 -12.09 16.30 -26.17
C ALA A 67 -10.59 16.60 -26.36
N ALA A 68 -10.25 17.26 -27.47
CA ALA A 68 -8.89 17.74 -27.69
C ALA A 68 -8.51 18.74 -26.58
N GLY A 69 -7.39 18.50 -25.91
CA GLY A 69 -6.92 19.31 -24.78
C GLY A 69 -7.47 18.88 -23.41
N PHE A 70 -8.24 17.79 -23.33
CA PHE A 70 -8.63 17.19 -22.05
C PHE A 70 -7.41 16.59 -21.33
N PHE A 71 -7.28 16.87 -20.04
CA PHE A 71 -6.23 16.36 -19.17
C PHE A 71 -4.81 16.72 -19.65
N THR A 72 -4.63 17.98 -20.07
CA THR A 72 -3.36 18.52 -20.56
C THR A 72 -2.79 19.64 -19.69
N ARG A 73 -3.50 20.05 -18.62
CA ARG A 73 -3.09 21.17 -17.77
C ARG A 73 -3.28 20.87 -16.29
N PRO A 74 -2.46 21.47 -15.41
CA PRO A 74 -2.65 21.36 -13.96
C PRO A 74 -4.06 21.72 -13.51
N ALA A 75 -4.52 21.01 -12.47
CA ALA A 75 -5.86 21.05 -11.88
C ALA A 75 -6.98 20.44 -12.75
N GLU A 76 -6.66 19.87 -13.92
CA GLU A 76 -7.64 19.08 -14.67
C GLU A 76 -7.79 17.70 -14.02
N LEU A 77 -9.04 17.24 -13.98
CA LEU A 77 -9.46 16.00 -13.34
C LEU A 77 -10.01 15.04 -14.39
N ALA A 78 -9.70 13.76 -14.24
CA ALA A 78 -10.26 12.68 -15.05
C ALA A 78 -10.84 11.60 -14.14
N GLN A 79 -11.82 10.85 -14.65
CA GLN A 79 -12.28 9.64 -13.99
C GLN A 79 -11.33 8.50 -14.33
N ILE A 80 -10.98 7.67 -13.34
CA ILE A 80 -9.99 6.61 -13.52
C ILE A 80 -10.53 5.42 -14.32
N ASP A 81 -11.85 5.23 -14.37
CA ASP A 81 -12.55 4.21 -15.18
C ASP A 81 -12.29 4.37 -16.68
N GLN A 82 -12.08 5.62 -17.12
CA GLN A 82 -11.80 5.96 -18.51
C GLN A 82 -10.30 6.03 -18.81
N LEU A 83 -9.46 6.01 -17.77
CA LEU A 83 -8.01 6.16 -17.89
C LEU A 83 -7.39 4.82 -18.33
N SER A 84 -6.67 4.83 -19.45
CA SER A 84 -5.92 3.66 -19.93
C SER A 84 -4.46 3.73 -19.50
N THR A 85 -3.83 4.89 -19.67
CA THR A 85 -2.46 5.12 -19.18
C THR A 85 -2.33 6.52 -18.60
N LEU A 86 -1.45 6.64 -17.61
CA LEU A 86 -1.01 7.89 -17.01
C LEU A 86 0.51 7.87 -16.94
N ALA A 87 1.14 8.80 -17.66
CA ALA A 87 2.59 8.93 -17.71
C ALA A 87 3.02 10.29 -17.20
N THR A 88 4.00 10.31 -16.31
CA THR A 88 4.64 11.53 -15.79
C THR A 88 6.07 11.62 -16.34
N ARG A 89 6.67 12.82 -16.31
CA ARG A 89 8.02 13.07 -16.83
C ARG A 89 9.06 13.26 -15.73
N PRO A 90 10.32 12.83 -15.95
CA PRO A 90 11.39 13.07 -15.00
C PRO A 90 11.64 14.57 -14.81
N TYR A 91 12.22 14.92 -13.66
CA TYR A 91 12.68 16.28 -13.42
C TYR A 91 13.76 16.70 -14.42
N ASP A 92 13.57 17.85 -15.05
CA ASP A 92 14.53 18.51 -15.91
C ASP A 92 14.65 19.99 -15.54
N GLN A 93 15.74 20.32 -14.86
CA GLN A 93 16.05 21.68 -14.41
C GLN A 93 16.12 22.70 -15.56
N ALA A 94 16.55 22.30 -16.76
CA ALA A 94 16.73 23.22 -17.87
C ALA A 94 15.38 23.66 -18.47
N SER A 95 14.39 22.75 -18.50
CA SER A 95 13.05 23.03 -19.00
C SER A 95 12.03 23.33 -17.90
N GLY A 96 12.38 23.14 -16.63
CA GLY A 96 11.47 23.30 -15.48
C GLY A 96 10.36 22.26 -15.45
N VAL A 97 10.58 21.10 -16.09
CA VAL A 97 9.60 20.02 -16.14
C VAL A 97 9.79 19.10 -14.94
N TRP A 98 8.69 18.72 -14.29
CA TRP A 98 8.62 17.67 -13.29
C TRP A 98 7.20 17.08 -13.28
N GLY A 99 7.09 15.82 -13.67
CA GLY A 99 5.84 15.08 -13.70
C GLY A 99 5.31 14.81 -12.31
N ILE A 100 4.11 15.31 -12.01
CA ILE A 100 3.38 14.97 -10.77
C ILE A 100 1.91 14.75 -11.08
N ALA A 101 1.38 13.60 -10.68
CA ALA A 101 -0.04 13.29 -10.75
C ALA A 101 -0.53 12.60 -9.47
N VAL A 102 -1.81 12.76 -9.16
CA VAL A 102 -2.46 12.16 -7.98
C VAL A 102 -3.65 11.35 -8.44
N ILE A 103 -3.82 10.16 -7.89
CA ILE A 103 -5.01 9.33 -8.07
C ILE A 103 -5.64 9.07 -6.70
N LYS A 104 -6.96 9.19 -6.61
CA LYS A 104 -7.75 8.71 -5.46
C LYS A 104 -8.65 7.58 -5.95
N ALA A 105 -8.35 6.35 -5.57
CA ALA A 105 -9.08 5.15 -5.96
C ALA A 105 -9.80 4.53 -4.76
N GLN A 106 -10.88 3.80 -4.98
CA GLN A 106 -11.52 2.96 -3.97
C GLN A 106 -11.11 1.51 -4.16
N ALA A 107 -10.49 0.91 -3.14
CA ALA A 107 -10.23 -0.53 -3.10
C ALA A 107 -11.44 -1.27 -2.47
N ASN A 108 -11.57 -2.57 -2.73
CA ASN A 108 -12.44 -3.50 -1.99
C ASN A 108 -13.93 -3.10 -1.80
N LEU A 109 -14.72 -2.97 -2.87
CA LEU A 109 -16.15 -2.69 -2.74
C LEU A 109 -17.02 -3.95 -2.78
N PRO A 110 -18.00 -4.05 -1.87
CA PRO A 110 -19.32 -3.55 -2.27
C PRO A 110 -19.78 -2.35 -1.42
N ALA A 111 -19.54 -1.14 -1.93
CA ALA A 111 -20.24 0.14 -1.69
C ALA A 111 -20.59 0.62 -0.25
N ALA A 112 -20.18 -0.02 0.84
CA ALA A 112 -20.80 0.23 2.16
C ALA A 112 -19.92 0.89 3.24
N LEU A 113 -18.59 0.86 3.16
CA LEU A 113 -17.75 1.42 4.23
C LEU A 113 -17.11 2.76 3.83
N PRO A 114 -17.52 3.88 4.45
CA PRO A 114 -16.84 5.15 4.26
C PRO A 114 -15.42 5.05 4.84
N GLY A 115 -14.38 5.32 4.03
CA GLY A 115 -13.00 5.40 4.52
C GLY A 115 -11.95 4.72 3.64
N GLN A 116 -12.31 3.80 2.76
CA GLN A 116 -11.36 3.00 1.96
C GLN A 116 -10.85 3.70 0.69
N THR A 117 -10.33 4.92 0.83
CA THR A 117 -9.71 5.65 -0.28
C THR A 117 -8.21 5.43 -0.30
N VAL A 118 -7.71 4.85 -1.38
CA VAL A 118 -6.28 4.74 -1.67
C VAL A 118 -5.83 6.00 -2.40
N THR A 119 -4.80 6.64 -1.87
CA THR A 119 -4.14 7.76 -2.54
C THR A 119 -2.87 7.27 -3.20
N MET A 120 -2.73 7.52 -4.50
CA MET A 120 -1.52 7.23 -5.25
C MET A 120 -0.90 8.54 -5.73
N VAL A 121 0.39 8.71 -5.49
CA VAL A 121 1.16 9.87 -5.93
C VAL A 121 2.26 9.40 -6.88
N LEU A 122 2.21 9.88 -8.12
CA LEU A 122 3.20 9.59 -9.16
C LEU A 122 4.16 10.78 -9.25
N LEU A 123 5.45 10.53 -9.06
CA LEU A 123 6.50 11.54 -9.13
C LEU A 123 7.55 11.14 -10.17
N GLY A 124 7.99 12.08 -11.00
CA GLY A 124 9.09 11.85 -11.93
C GLY A 124 8.68 11.04 -13.16
N ASP A 125 9.55 10.15 -13.64
CA ASP A 125 9.30 9.29 -14.80
C ASP A 125 8.53 8.04 -14.38
N VAL A 126 7.21 8.10 -14.43
CA VAL A 126 6.33 6.97 -14.08
C VAL A 126 5.41 6.71 -15.25
N ASN A 127 5.27 5.44 -15.64
CA ASN A 127 4.23 4.97 -16.53
C ASN A 127 3.32 4.04 -15.73
N LEU A 128 2.07 4.45 -15.59
CA LEU A 128 1.04 3.65 -14.99
C LEU A 128 0.03 3.26 -16.08
N GLN A 129 -0.17 1.96 -16.25
CA GLN A 129 -1.18 1.39 -17.13
C GLN A 129 -2.29 0.77 -16.29
N ASN A 130 -3.53 1.19 -16.55
CA ASN A 130 -4.67 0.59 -15.90
C ASN A 130 -4.95 -0.80 -16.50
N ALA A 131 -5.13 -1.81 -15.64
CA ALA A 131 -5.39 -3.19 -16.04
C ALA A 131 -6.80 -3.69 -15.65
N ALA A 132 -7.54 -2.94 -14.81
CA ALA A 132 -8.91 -3.25 -14.45
C ALA A 132 -9.76 -1.99 -14.19
N ASP A 133 -11.07 -2.16 -14.02
CA ASP A 133 -11.92 -1.04 -13.65
C ASP A 133 -11.54 -0.50 -12.26
N GLY A 134 -11.64 0.82 -12.07
CA GLY A 134 -11.40 1.44 -10.76
C GLY A 134 -9.93 1.48 -10.29
N MET A 135 -8.95 1.15 -11.13
CA MET A 135 -7.51 1.11 -10.78
C MET A 135 -7.18 0.17 -9.61
N GLN A 136 -7.98 -0.87 -9.42
CA GLN A 136 -7.68 -1.94 -8.45
C GLN A 136 -6.62 -2.90 -8.98
N SER A 137 -6.38 -2.91 -10.29
CA SER A 137 -5.25 -3.58 -10.93
C SER A 137 -4.55 -2.64 -11.90
N PHE A 138 -3.24 -2.51 -11.79
CA PHE A 138 -2.44 -1.68 -12.68
C PHE A 138 -1.00 -2.21 -12.80
N ILE A 139 -0.37 -1.84 -13.91
CA ILE A 139 1.06 -2.06 -14.15
C ILE A 139 1.77 -0.72 -14.00
N VAL A 140 2.74 -0.64 -13.11
CA VAL A 140 3.61 0.52 -12.91
C VAL A 140 5.03 0.22 -13.37
N GLN A 141 5.64 1.22 -14.02
CA GLN A 141 7.06 1.25 -14.35
C GLN A 141 7.60 2.62 -13.94
N THR A 142 8.76 2.66 -13.29
CA THR A 142 9.41 3.93 -12.93
C THR A 142 10.82 4.02 -13.52
N GLY A 143 11.29 5.24 -13.74
CA GLY A 143 12.65 5.50 -14.20
C GLY A 143 13.68 5.26 -13.09
N ILE A 144 14.79 4.61 -13.44
CA ILE A 144 15.90 4.24 -12.54
C ILE A 144 16.88 5.41 -12.27
N GLY A 145 16.56 6.61 -12.80
CA GLY A 145 17.45 7.76 -12.74
C GLY A 145 17.26 8.60 -11.48
N GLN A 146 18.36 8.87 -10.77
CA GLN A 146 18.38 9.88 -9.72
C GLN A 146 18.35 11.29 -10.33
N PRO A 147 17.47 12.20 -9.84
CA PRO A 147 17.45 13.58 -10.28
C PRO A 147 18.81 14.27 -10.03
N SER A 148 19.17 15.25 -10.86
CA SER A 148 20.40 16.04 -10.64
C SER A 148 20.37 16.91 -9.38
N CYS A 149 19.24 16.92 -8.67
CA CYS A 149 19.02 17.61 -7.44
C CYS A 149 18.56 16.62 -6.36
N SER A 150 19.26 16.59 -5.24
CA SER A 150 18.99 15.65 -4.14
C SER A 150 17.68 15.91 -3.38
N GLN A 151 17.11 17.12 -3.47
CA GLN A 151 15.80 17.43 -2.85
C GLN A 151 14.62 16.93 -3.69
N VAL A 152 14.84 16.62 -4.97
CA VAL A 152 13.78 16.11 -5.83
C VAL A 152 13.71 14.61 -5.59
N PRO A 153 12.56 14.08 -5.14
CA PRO A 153 12.40 12.64 -4.99
C PRO A 153 12.64 11.91 -6.32
N PRO A 154 13.22 10.71 -6.31
CA PRO A 154 13.36 9.90 -7.52
C PRO A 154 12.01 9.49 -8.09
N SER A 155 12.05 8.93 -9.30
CA SER A 155 10.83 8.49 -9.97
C SER A 155 10.17 7.35 -9.21
N SER A 156 8.92 7.53 -8.78
CA SER A 156 8.28 6.64 -7.82
C SER A 156 6.76 6.71 -7.92
N LEU A 157 6.15 5.62 -7.47
CA LEU A 157 4.74 5.56 -7.13
C LEU A 157 4.64 5.36 -5.62
N THR A 158 4.12 6.34 -4.90
CA THR A 158 3.72 6.19 -3.50
C THR A 158 2.25 5.81 -3.45
N VAL A 159 1.91 4.75 -2.74
CA VAL A 159 0.53 4.31 -2.49
C VAL A 159 0.29 4.38 -0.99
N GLN A 160 -0.78 5.06 -0.60
CA GLN A 160 -1.19 5.20 0.79
C GLN A 160 -2.64 4.72 0.95
N GLY A 161 -2.81 3.66 1.73
CA GLY A 161 -4.11 3.21 2.23
C GLY A 161 -4.53 4.00 3.48
N PRO A 162 -5.76 3.82 3.96
CA PRO A 162 -6.16 4.32 5.27
C PRO A 162 -5.39 3.58 6.38
N ARG A 163 -5.10 4.25 7.50
CA ARG A 163 -4.55 3.56 8.69
C ARG A 163 -5.56 2.54 9.20
N ASN A 164 -5.06 1.40 9.66
CA ASN A 164 -5.84 0.32 10.27
C ASN A 164 -6.94 -0.26 9.35
N VAL A 165 -6.81 -0.08 8.04
CA VAL A 165 -7.72 -0.69 7.06
C VAL A 165 -6.92 -1.24 5.90
N HIS A 166 -7.01 -2.55 5.70
CA HIS A 166 -6.31 -3.24 4.64
C HIS A 166 -7.02 -3.05 3.29
N VAL A 167 -6.29 -2.51 2.30
CA VAL A 167 -6.76 -2.38 0.92
C VAL A 167 -6.03 -3.36 0.01
N ASN A 168 -6.79 -4.13 -0.78
CA ASN A 168 -6.20 -5.05 -1.74
C ASN A 168 -6.03 -4.37 -3.10
N LEU A 169 -4.81 -4.43 -3.63
CA LEU A 169 -4.45 -3.93 -4.95
C LEU A 169 -3.69 -5.01 -5.70
N ASN A 170 -3.91 -5.10 -7.00
CA ASN A 170 -3.07 -5.89 -7.89
C ASN A 170 -2.07 -4.96 -8.59
N VAL A 171 -0.79 -5.04 -8.23
CA VAL A 171 0.27 -4.21 -8.80
C VAL A 171 1.21 -5.10 -9.58
N ASN A 172 1.35 -4.83 -10.88
CA ASN A 172 2.20 -5.60 -11.79
C ASN A 172 1.87 -7.11 -11.75
N GLY A 173 0.60 -7.47 -11.56
CA GLY A 173 0.15 -8.85 -11.49
C GLY A 173 0.22 -9.52 -10.12
N ALA A 174 0.94 -8.95 -9.15
CA ALA A 174 0.96 -9.48 -7.79
C ALA A 174 -0.10 -8.78 -6.92
N ASN A 175 -0.73 -9.55 -6.03
CA ASN A 175 -1.67 -8.99 -5.05
C ASN A 175 -0.90 -8.42 -3.86
N PHE A 176 -1.34 -7.27 -3.39
CA PHE A 176 -0.84 -6.57 -2.22
C PHE A 176 -2.02 -6.17 -1.35
N SER A 177 -2.00 -6.56 -0.09
CA SER A 177 -2.79 -5.96 0.97
C SER A 177 -1.95 -4.87 1.62
N ILE A 178 -2.44 -3.64 1.56
CA ILE A 178 -1.73 -2.45 2.04
C ILE A 178 -2.59 -1.83 3.14
N GLY A 179 -2.10 -1.82 4.38
CA GLY A 179 -2.75 -1.13 5.50
C GLY A 179 -2.13 0.24 5.79
N SER A 180 -1.35 0.78 4.85
CA SER A 180 -0.33 1.79 5.18
C SER A 180 0.24 2.58 3.99
N THR A 181 1.45 3.12 4.13
CA THR A 181 2.20 3.79 3.05
C THR A 181 3.32 2.92 2.49
N VAL A 182 3.27 2.67 1.19
CA VAL A 182 4.27 1.92 0.43
C VAL A 182 4.81 2.71 -0.75
N ASN A 183 6.10 2.59 -1.02
CA ASN A 183 6.77 3.21 -2.15
C ASN A 183 7.24 2.14 -3.14
N PHE A 184 6.87 2.32 -4.41
CA PHE A 184 7.28 1.47 -5.53
C PHE A 184 8.28 2.21 -6.41
N ARG A 185 9.45 1.61 -6.64
CA ARG A 185 10.51 2.14 -7.51
C ARG A 185 11.20 1.05 -8.31
N ALA A 186 11.70 1.38 -9.49
CA ALA A 186 12.63 0.51 -10.18
C ALA A 186 13.94 0.37 -9.40
N SER A 187 14.41 -0.87 -9.24
CA SER A 187 15.70 -1.16 -8.62
C SER A 187 16.85 -0.97 -9.62
N GLU A 188 18.02 -0.55 -9.14
CA GLU A 188 19.21 -0.37 -9.98
C GLU A 188 19.66 -1.66 -10.67
N ASN A 189 19.42 -2.80 -10.03
CA ASN A 189 19.77 -4.12 -10.53
C ASN A 189 18.66 -4.75 -11.40
N GLY A 190 17.60 -3.99 -11.71
CA GLY A 190 16.39 -4.49 -12.34
C GLY A 190 15.36 -4.96 -11.32
N GLY A 191 14.11 -5.05 -11.76
CA GLY A 191 12.98 -5.38 -10.91
C GLY A 191 12.29 -4.17 -10.27
N LEU A 192 11.24 -4.45 -9.51
CA LEU A 192 10.46 -3.49 -8.74
C LEU A 192 10.82 -3.63 -7.26
N ARG A 193 11.39 -2.57 -6.68
CA ARG A 193 11.55 -2.41 -5.24
C ARG A 193 10.23 -1.95 -4.64
N VAL A 194 9.85 -2.62 -3.56
CA VAL A 194 8.73 -2.29 -2.69
C VAL A 194 9.32 -1.96 -1.32
N SER A 195 9.14 -0.71 -0.88
CA SER A 195 9.62 -0.23 0.42
C SER A 195 8.42 0.20 1.25
N THR A 196 8.23 -0.42 2.41
CA THR A 196 7.17 -0.03 3.35
C THR A 196 7.70 1.09 4.23
N LEU A 197 7.03 2.25 4.19
CA LEU A 197 7.45 3.43 4.95
C LEU A 197 6.76 3.49 6.30
N ASP A 198 5.50 3.07 6.35
CA ASP A 198 4.65 3.07 7.53
C ASP A 198 3.83 1.77 7.49
N GLY A 199 3.43 1.24 8.64
CA GLY A 199 2.61 0.02 8.76
C GLY A 199 3.23 -1.25 8.18
N ARG A 200 2.43 -2.08 7.49
CA ARG A 200 2.88 -3.31 6.82
C ARG A 200 2.20 -3.53 5.48
N VAL A 201 2.89 -4.24 4.60
CA VAL A 201 2.36 -4.74 3.31
C VAL A 201 2.37 -6.25 3.33
N ILE A 202 1.29 -6.88 2.88
CA ILE A 202 1.19 -8.34 2.75
C ILE A 202 1.05 -8.70 1.28
N THR A 203 1.95 -9.50 0.73
CA THR A 203 1.88 -9.98 -0.65
C THR A 203 0.92 -11.15 -0.80
N GLY A 204 0.47 -11.45 -2.02
CA GLY A 204 -0.53 -12.50 -2.29
C GLY A 204 -0.15 -13.92 -1.83
N ASN A 205 1.14 -14.19 -1.65
CA ASN A 205 1.67 -15.43 -1.09
C ASN A 205 1.78 -15.41 0.46
N GLY A 206 1.24 -14.37 1.11
CA GLY A 206 1.23 -14.20 2.56
C GLY A 206 2.50 -13.59 3.15
N THR A 207 3.47 -13.16 2.34
CA THR A 207 4.68 -12.56 2.92
C THR A 207 4.44 -11.12 3.39
N VAL A 208 4.88 -10.83 4.61
CA VAL A 208 4.81 -9.49 5.20
C VAL A 208 6.05 -8.69 4.79
N ILE A 209 5.90 -7.38 4.60
CA ILE A 209 6.98 -6.41 4.46
C ILE A 209 6.66 -5.27 5.45
N PRO A 210 7.22 -5.30 6.67
CA PRO A 210 6.97 -4.29 7.69
C PRO A 210 7.66 -2.96 7.37
N ALA A 211 7.23 -1.89 8.03
CA ALA A 211 7.88 -0.58 7.95
C ALA A 211 9.38 -0.69 8.25
N GLY A 212 10.20 0.06 7.52
CA GLY A 212 11.65 -0.03 7.64
C GLY A 212 12.29 -1.13 6.77
N PHE A 213 11.49 -1.95 6.07
CA PHE A 213 11.99 -3.01 5.20
C PHE A 213 11.63 -2.78 3.73
N SER A 214 12.42 -3.44 2.87
CA SER A 214 12.25 -3.45 1.43
C SER A 214 12.42 -4.86 0.89
N ARG A 215 11.76 -5.13 -0.23
CA ARG A 215 12.04 -6.29 -1.08
C ARG A 215 12.08 -5.87 -2.54
N VAL A 216 12.78 -6.66 -3.36
CA VAL A 216 12.84 -6.47 -4.80
C VAL A 216 12.31 -7.73 -5.48
N ALA A 217 11.36 -7.56 -6.39
CA ALA A 217 10.94 -8.63 -7.28
C ALA A 217 11.44 -8.37 -8.70
N GLU A 218 11.91 -9.41 -9.40
CA GLU A 218 12.13 -9.32 -10.84
C GLU A 218 10.81 -9.08 -11.57
N VAL A 219 10.89 -8.37 -12.70
CA VAL A 219 9.74 -8.16 -13.60
C VAL A 219 10.04 -8.73 -14.97
N ASP A 220 9.03 -9.29 -15.62
CA ASP A 220 9.13 -9.82 -16.99
C ASP A 220 9.13 -8.72 -18.06
N ASP A 221 9.09 -9.11 -19.34
CA ASP A 221 9.08 -8.18 -20.46
C ASP A 221 7.77 -7.39 -20.62
N GLN A 222 6.71 -7.82 -19.92
CA GLN A 222 5.44 -7.12 -19.82
C GLN A 222 5.38 -6.21 -18.58
N GLY A 223 6.41 -6.25 -17.73
CA GLY A 223 6.49 -5.51 -16.47
C GLY A 223 5.77 -6.19 -15.32
N MET A 224 5.40 -7.46 -15.46
CA MET A 224 4.72 -8.24 -14.42
C MET A 224 5.73 -8.83 -13.44
N ILE A 225 5.41 -8.84 -12.15
CA ILE A 225 6.24 -9.45 -11.11
C ILE A 225 6.33 -10.96 -11.33
N ILE A 226 7.54 -11.50 -11.26
CA ILE A 226 7.79 -12.93 -11.22
C ILE A 226 7.67 -13.38 -9.75
N GLU A 227 6.59 -14.06 -9.39
CA GLU A 227 6.22 -14.32 -7.99
C GLU A 227 7.29 -15.07 -7.18
N GLU A 228 8.06 -15.96 -7.81
CA GLU A 228 9.14 -16.69 -7.11
C GLU A 228 10.47 -15.92 -7.01
N SER A 229 10.52 -14.67 -7.52
CA SER A 229 11.76 -13.89 -7.66
C SER A 229 12.02 -12.88 -6.53
N TRP A 230 11.14 -12.79 -5.53
CA TRP A 230 11.32 -11.86 -4.42
C TRP A 230 12.67 -12.11 -3.72
N SER A 231 13.44 -11.03 -3.56
CA SER A 231 14.63 -11.03 -2.70
C SER A 231 14.27 -11.38 -1.26
N GLU A 232 15.23 -11.80 -0.44
CA GLU A 232 15.06 -11.77 1.01
C GLU A 232 14.69 -10.36 1.49
N GLU A 233 14.14 -10.28 2.69
CA GLU A 233 13.81 -9.04 3.37
C GLU A 233 15.09 -8.25 3.67
N GLU A 234 15.11 -7.00 3.21
CA GLU A 234 16.25 -6.11 3.36
C GLU A 234 15.81 -4.91 4.19
N ILE A 235 16.52 -4.68 5.30
CA ILE A 235 16.33 -3.43 6.04
C ILE A 235 16.73 -2.24 5.17
N ILE A 236 15.97 -1.15 5.22
CA ILE A 236 16.27 0.07 4.48
C ILE A 236 17.66 0.56 4.89
N SER A 237 18.58 0.59 3.92
CA SER A 237 19.92 1.12 4.16
C SER A 237 19.88 2.63 4.37
N GLU A 238 20.88 3.19 5.06
CA GLU A 238 21.01 4.65 5.25
C GLU A 238 20.97 5.44 3.93
N GLU A 239 21.54 4.90 2.85
CA GLU A 239 21.51 5.55 1.54
C GLU A 239 20.09 5.61 0.98
N GLU A 240 19.33 4.52 1.12
CA GLU A 240 17.94 4.46 0.68
C GLU A 240 17.01 5.27 1.61
N ARG A 241 17.29 5.30 2.92
CA ARG A 241 16.57 6.11 3.91
C ARG A 241 16.59 7.58 3.54
N VAL A 242 17.78 8.14 3.26
CA VAL A 242 17.93 9.55 2.83
C VAL A 242 17.17 9.84 1.52
N ILE A 243 17.03 8.86 0.63
CA ILE A 243 16.22 8.99 -0.56
C ILE A 243 14.73 9.00 -0.21
N LEU A 244 14.30 8.12 0.70
CA LEU A 244 12.93 7.98 1.14
C LEU A 244 12.43 9.19 1.96
N GLU A 245 13.28 9.81 2.78
CA GLU A 245 13.00 11.06 3.51
C GLU A 245 12.49 12.17 2.58
N THR A 246 12.89 12.18 1.30
CA THR A 246 12.40 13.19 0.35
C THR A 246 10.89 13.11 0.09
N PHE A 247 10.26 11.97 0.40
CA PHE A 247 8.81 11.78 0.28
C PHE A 247 8.02 12.38 1.45
N GLU A 248 8.64 12.68 2.58
CA GLU A 248 7.99 13.35 3.72
C GLU A 248 7.52 14.77 3.37
N GLU A 249 8.14 15.39 2.37
CA GLU A 249 7.71 16.70 1.84
C GLU A 249 6.36 16.63 1.08
N LEU A 250 5.81 15.42 0.86
CA LEU A 250 4.50 15.26 0.25
C LEU A 250 3.42 15.88 1.14
N PRO A 251 2.56 16.77 0.60
CA PRO A 251 1.57 17.47 1.41
C PRO A 251 0.53 16.52 2.02
N GLU A 252 0.38 16.57 3.35
CA GLU A 252 -0.68 15.86 4.09
C GLU A 252 -2.07 16.14 3.52
N ALA A 253 -2.33 17.35 3.01
CA ALA A 253 -3.61 17.71 2.39
C ALA A 253 -4.00 16.85 1.16
N ILE A 254 -3.01 16.19 0.55
CA ILE A 254 -3.22 15.25 -0.56
C ILE A 254 -3.32 13.83 -0.05
N LEU A 255 -2.41 13.50 0.88
CA LEU A 255 -2.37 12.26 1.64
C LEU A 255 -3.54 12.19 2.66
N GLY A 256 -3.65 11.08 3.36
CA GLY A 256 -4.52 10.92 4.53
C GLY A 256 -3.82 11.24 5.84
N TYR A 257 -2.48 11.15 5.84
CA TYR A 257 -1.60 11.38 6.97
C TYR A 257 -0.16 11.61 6.47
N GLU A 258 0.71 12.21 7.30
CA GLU A 258 2.11 12.47 6.98
C GLU A 258 2.89 11.15 6.82
N ILE A 259 3.81 11.11 5.86
CA ILE A 259 4.74 9.98 5.74
C ILE A 259 5.82 10.20 6.78
N ASP A 260 6.07 9.18 7.60
CA ASP A 260 7.17 9.14 8.54
C ASP A 260 8.09 7.99 8.10
N VAL A 261 9.35 8.30 7.77
CA VAL A 261 10.31 7.28 7.35
C VAL A 261 11.13 6.89 8.56
N PRO A 262 11.22 5.58 8.91
CA PRO A 262 11.97 5.14 10.07
C PRO A 262 13.39 5.70 10.07
N ASP A 263 13.77 6.30 11.20
CA ASP A 263 15.05 6.94 11.39
C ASP A 263 16.18 5.91 11.53
N ALA A 264 17.41 6.40 11.65
CA ALA A 264 18.57 5.51 11.70
C ALA A 264 18.62 4.65 12.97
N GLU A 265 18.10 5.14 14.10
CA GLU A 265 18.06 4.44 15.38
C GLU A 265 16.93 3.40 15.39
N GLU A 266 15.76 3.75 14.85
CA GLU A 266 14.64 2.83 14.65
C GLU A 266 15.01 1.67 13.72
N LEU A 267 15.66 1.95 12.59
CA LEU A 267 16.16 0.90 11.70
C LEU A 267 17.22 0.03 12.38
N GLU A 268 18.09 0.59 13.22
CA GLU A 268 19.03 -0.24 13.98
C GLU A 268 18.31 -1.21 14.92
N MET A 269 17.24 -0.77 15.59
CA MET A 269 16.41 -1.62 16.45
C MET A 269 15.61 -2.67 15.66
N LEU A 270 14.93 -2.26 14.58
CA LEU A 270 14.20 -3.16 13.69
C LEU A 270 15.10 -4.26 13.13
N GLY A 271 16.35 -3.93 12.80
CA GLY A 271 17.33 -4.89 12.29
C GLY A 271 17.82 -5.92 13.31
N MET A 272 17.54 -5.71 14.60
CA MET A 272 17.90 -6.64 15.69
C MET A 272 16.75 -7.59 16.04
N LEU A 273 15.51 -7.21 15.72
CA LEU A 273 14.32 -8.02 15.97
C LEU A 273 14.22 -9.18 14.98
N ASP A 274 13.64 -10.29 15.44
CA ASP A 274 13.37 -11.43 14.57
C ASP A 274 12.26 -11.09 13.56
N PHE A 275 12.42 -11.56 12.33
CA PHE A 275 11.47 -11.26 11.27
C PHE A 275 10.08 -11.88 11.51
N ASP A 276 10.01 -13.07 12.12
CA ASP A 276 8.73 -13.70 12.46
C ASP A 276 7.96 -12.83 13.48
N LEU A 277 8.68 -12.22 14.44
CA LEU A 277 8.10 -11.26 15.38
C LEU A 277 7.57 -10.02 14.65
N LEU A 278 8.35 -9.45 13.74
CA LEU A 278 7.95 -8.28 12.96
C LEU A 278 6.75 -8.55 12.03
N ALA A 279 6.58 -9.80 11.60
CA ALA A 279 5.45 -10.21 10.78
C ALA A 279 4.16 -10.35 11.61
N ASP A 280 4.27 -10.81 12.85
CA ASP A 280 3.13 -11.10 13.72
C ASP A 280 2.66 -9.89 14.54
N ILE A 281 3.56 -9.00 14.94
CA ILE A 281 3.21 -7.82 15.75
C ILE A 281 2.40 -6.80 14.95
N ASP A 282 1.41 -6.18 15.60
CA ASP A 282 0.68 -5.06 15.02
C ASP A 282 1.63 -3.85 14.80
N PRO A 283 1.63 -3.22 13.61
CA PRO A 283 2.56 -2.14 13.32
C PRO A 283 2.40 -0.90 14.22
N TYR A 284 1.18 -0.57 14.65
CA TYR A 284 0.95 0.56 15.56
C TYR A 284 1.56 0.28 16.94
N LEU A 285 1.44 -0.96 17.42
CA LEU A 285 2.09 -1.36 18.66
C LEU A 285 3.61 -1.39 18.55
N LEU A 286 4.15 -1.89 17.44
CA LEU A 286 5.59 -1.91 17.19
C LEU A 286 6.19 -0.50 17.20
N ASP A 287 5.53 0.45 16.54
CA ASP A 287 5.92 1.86 16.52
C ASP A 287 6.01 2.44 17.94
N ALA A 288 4.96 2.26 18.74
CA ALA A 288 4.92 2.72 20.13
C ALA A 288 6.01 2.08 21.01
N LEU A 289 6.32 0.79 20.78
CA LEU A 289 7.40 0.09 21.48
C LEU A 289 8.79 0.64 21.12
N LEU A 290 9.05 0.89 19.84
CA LEU A 290 10.32 1.47 19.39
C LEU A 290 10.52 2.87 19.98
N ASP A 291 9.48 3.71 19.96
CA ASP A 291 9.48 5.03 20.59
C ASP A 291 9.87 4.96 22.07
N ASP A 292 9.28 4.04 22.83
CA ASP A 292 9.59 3.86 24.25
C ASP A 292 11.01 3.30 24.47
N PHE A 293 11.46 2.35 23.65
CA PHE A 293 12.82 1.81 23.71
C PHE A 293 13.87 2.90 23.46
N ILE A 294 13.65 3.75 22.46
CA ILE A 294 14.52 4.89 22.14
C ILE A 294 14.50 5.90 23.30
N ALA A 295 13.31 6.27 23.79
CA ALA A 295 13.18 7.21 24.90
C ALA A 295 13.84 6.71 26.19
N SER A 296 13.79 5.39 26.42
CA SER A 296 14.41 4.69 27.55
C SER A 296 15.91 4.45 27.36
N GLY A 297 16.43 4.64 26.14
CA GLY A 297 17.84 4.42 25.79
C GLY A 297 18.24 2.95 25.82
N VAL A 298 17.33 2.06 25.41
CA VAL A 298 17.60 0.64 25.21
C VAL A 298 18.68 0.50 24.14
N ASP A 299 19.71 -0.31 24.40
CA ASP A 299 20.74 -0.61 23.41
C ASP A 299 20.14 -1.59 22.38
N PRO A 300 20.20 -1.32 21.06
CA PRO A 300 19.61 -2.21 20.05
C PRO A 300 20.05 -3.67 20.17
N SER A 301 21.27 -3.94 20.66
CA SER A 301 21.77 -5.31 20.86
C SER A 301 21.03 -6.08 21.96
N GLU A 302 20.28 -5.42 22.83
CA GLU A 302 19.41 -6.07 23.82
C GLU A 302 18.13 -6.63 23.19
N LEU A 303 17.79 -6.22 21.96
CA LEU A 303 16.63 -6.71 21.23
C LEU A 303 16.90 -8.03 20.48
N GLU A 304 18.17 -8.44 20.36
CA GLU A 304 18.54 -9.66 19.64
C GLU A 304 17.90 -10.89 20.29
N GLY A 305 17.00 -11.54 19.53
CA GLY A 305 16.31 -12.75 19.97
C GLY A 305 15.17 -12.54 20.95
N ILE A 306 14.67 -11.30 21.09
CA ILE A 306 13.40 -11.02 21.76
C ILE A 306 12.27 -11.75 21.02
N THR A 307 11.37 -12.34 21.81
CA THR A 307 10.16 -13.00 21.30
C THR A 307 8.91 -12.14 21.55
N LEU A 308 7.82 -12.49 20.89
CA LEU A 308 6.53 -11.82 21.09
C LEU A 308 6.05 -11.92 22.55
N ASP A 309 6.29 -13.07 23.20
CA ASP A 309 6.01 -13.28 24.63
C ASP A 309 6.85 -12.36 25.53
N ASP A 310 8.10 -12.06 25.15
CA ASP A 310 8.95 -11.14 25.91
C ASP A 310 8.44 -9.69 25.80
N LEU A 311 7.95 -9.28 24.63
CA LEU A 311 7.33 -7.97 24.42
C LEU A 311 6.00 -7.85 25.18
N ASP A 312 5.17 -8.89 25.19
CA ASP A 312 3.95 -8.94 25.99
C ASP A 312 4.25 -8.73 27.48
N ALA A 313 5.23 -9.47 28.02
CA ALA A 313 5.65 -9.34 29.40
C ALA A 313 6.21 -7.93 29.71
N TYR A 314 6.99 -7.36 28.78
CA TYR A 314 7.50 -6.01 28.90
C TYR A 314 6.37 -4.98 28.97
N LEU A 315 5.42 -5.05 28.04
CA LEU A 315 4.28 -4.14 27.98
C LEU A 315 3.47 -4.20 29.27
N GLN A 316 3.08 -5.38 29.73
CA GLN A 316 2.29 -5.54 30.95
C GLN A 316 2.95 -4.91 32.19
N GLU A 317 4.28 -4.90 32.27
CA GLU A 317 5.02 -4.26 33.37
C GLU A 317 5.16 -2.74 33.21
N ASN A 318 5.05 -2.22 31.98
CA ASN A 318 5.38 -0.85 31.61
C ASN A 318 4.21 -0.07 30.99
N LEU A 319 2.98 -0.61 31.00
CA LEU A 319 1.78 0.03 30.44
C LEU A 319 1.57 1.49 30.87
N GLU A 320 2.03 1.89 32.06
CA GLU A 320 1.91 3.27 32.56
C GLU A 320 2.75 4.30 31.78
N PHE A 321 3.69 3.86 30.94
CA PHE A 321 4.53 4.72 30.11
C PHE A 321 3.98 4.94 28.69
N PHE A 322 2.98 4.16 28.29
CA PHE A 322 2.36 4.24 26.97
C PHE A 322 1.13 5.16 26.99
N ASP A 323 0.83 5.79 25.85
CA ASP A 323 -0.44 6.48 25.64
C ASP A 323 -1.49 5.43 25.26
N VAL A 324 -2.13 4.86 26.29
CA VAL A 324 -3.08 3.76 26.13
C VAL A 324 -4.45 4.31 25.70
N ASP A 325 -4.71 4.25 24.40
CA ASP A 325 -6.02 4.54 23.79
C ASP A 325 -6.70 3.27 23.24
N GLU A 326 -7.87 3.43 22.61
CA GLU A 326 -8.61 2.29 22.05
C GLU A 326 -7.83 1.54 20.95
N ALA A 327 -7.05 2.27 20.13
CA ALA A 327 -6.26 1.68 19.05
C ALA A 327 -5.08 0.88 19.61
N PHE A 328 -4.43 1.39 20.67
CA PHE A 328 -3.36 0.68 21.37
C PHE A 328 -3.83 -0.65 21.95
N ILE A 329 -5.00 -0.67 22.61
CA ILE A 329 -5.57 -1.91 23.16
C ILE A 329 -5.97 -2.88 22.04
N ALA A 330 -6.52 -2.40 20.93
CA ALA A 330 -6.81 -3.24 19.77
C ALA A 330 -5.54 -3.86 19.17
N ALA A 331 -4.47 -3.08 19.05
CA ALA A 331 -3.18 -3.54 18.55
C ALA A 331 -2.52 -4.59 19.49
N MET A 332 -2.64 -4.42 20.81
CA MET A 332 -2.26 -5.45 21.78
C MET A 332 -3.07 -6.74 21.61
N ALA A 333 -4.38 -6.61 21.36
CA ALA A 333 -5.24 -7.77 21.13
C ALA A 333 -4.81 -8.56 19.89
N ASP A 334 -4.58 -7.87 18.77
CA ASP A 334 -4.14 -8.47 17.49
C ASP A 334 -2.77 -9.16 17.66
N SER A 335 -1.85 -8.49 18.35
CA SER A 335 -0.48 -8.99 18.54
C SER A 335 -0.40 -10.19 19.48
N PHE A 336 -1.08 -10.15 20.63
CA PHE A 336 -0.87 -11.13 21.71
C PHE A 336 -2.02 -12.12 21.89
N GLY A 337 -3.11 -11.97 21.13
CA GLY A 337 -4.27 -12.86 21.22
C GLY A 337 -5.01 -12.78 22.57
N TYR A 338 -5.07 -11.58 23.16
CA TYR A 338 -5.81 -11.34 24.40
C TYR A 338 -7.28 -11.68 24.27
N SER A 339 -7.87 -12.23 25.33
CA SER A 339 -9.30 -12.55 25.34
C SER A 339 -10.17 -11.30 25.56
N ASP A 340 -11.44 -11.35 25.16
CA ASP A 340 -12.42 -10.28 25.44
C ASP A 340 -12.45 -9.87 26.92
N ASP A 341 -12.23 -10.82 27.83
CA ASP A 341 -12.18 -10.56 29.27
C ASP A 341 -10.93 -9.77 29.68
N ASP A 342 -9.77 -10.04 29.05
CA ASP A 342 -8.52 -9.32 29.29
C ASP A 342 -8.61 -7.90 28.72
N LEU A 343 -9.18 -7.73 27.52
CA LEU A 343 -9.45 -6.42 26.93
C LEU A 343 -10.42 -5.60 27.77
N ALA A 344 -11.47 -6.23 28.29
CA ALA A 344 -12.41 -5.58 29.20
C ALA A 344 -11.74 -5.07 30.49
N TYR A 345 -10.77 -5.82 30.99
CA TYR A 345 -9.97 -5.40 32.15
C TYR A 345 -9.11 -4.18 31.82
N PHE A 346 -8.40 -4.18 30.70
CA PHE A 346 -7.58 -3.04 30.30
C PHE A 346 -8.43 -1.78 30.04
N ALA A 347 -9.53 -1.92 29.32
CA ALA A 347 -10.40 -0.78 29.05
C ALA A 347 -11.01 -0.17 30.32
N ASP A 348 -11.38 -0.98 31.32
CA ASP A 348 -11.87 -0.45 32.62
C ASP A 348 -10.74 0.27 33.40
N GLU A 349 -9.53 -0.29 33.39
CA GLU A 349 -8.37 0.30 34.08
C GLU A 349 -7.99 1.67 33.50
N PHE A 350 -8.03 1.81 32.17
CA PHE A 350 -7.69 3.05 31.47
C PHE A 350 -8.91 3.96 31.19
N GLY A 351 -10.12 3.51 31.50
CA GLY A 351 -11.36 4.27 31.32
C GLY A 351 -11.78 4.45 29.85
N LEU A 352 -11.48 3.46 29.01
CA LEU A 352 -11.76 3.42 27.57
C LEU A 352 -13.12 2.79 27.26
N ASP A 353 -13.66 3.04 26.06
CA ASP A 353 -14.94 2.49 25.62
C ASP A 353 -14.76 1.18 24.82
N LEU A 354 -15.13 0.05 25.44
CA LEU A 354 -15.00 -1.30 24.84
C LEU A 354 -15.80 -1.51 23.55
N ASP A 355 -16.87 -0.74 23.35
CA ASP A 355 -17.70 -0.86 22.15
C ASP A 355 -16.96 -0.36 20.89
N LEU A 356 -15.91 0.46 21.06
CA LEU A 356 -15.04 0.91 19.96
C LEU A 356 -13.94 -0.11 19.64
N ILE A 357 -13.38 -0.78 20.65
CA ILE A 357 -12.29 -1.75 20.51
C ILE A 357 -12.77 -3.02 19.76
N ASN A 358 -13.98 -3.49 20.04
CA ASN A 358 -14.55 -4.70 19.40
C ASN A 358 -14.98 -4.50 17.93
N ALA A 359 -15.06 -3.25 17.45
CA ALA A 359 -15.40 -2.94 16.06
C ALA A 359 -14.18 -3.11 15.13
N ASP A 360 -12.97 -2.83 15.61
CA ASP A 360 -11.73 -2.94 14.83
C ASP A 360 -11.26 -4.41 14.68
N ILE A 361 -11.51 -5.26 15.68
CA ILE A 361 -11.01 -6.65 15.69
C ILE A 361 -11.79 -7.59 14.73
N ASN A 362 -13.09 -7.33 14.49
CA ASN A 362 -13.97 -8.27 13.78
C ASN A 362 -14.00 -8.12 12.24
N ASP A 363 -13.46 -7.03 11.67
CA ASP A 363 -13.60 -6.75 10.23
C ASP A 363 -12.42 -7.24 9.36
N ASP A 364 -11.26 -7.59 9.94
CA ASP A 364 -10.01 -7.74 9.16
C ASP A 364 -9.60 -9.17 8.76
N TYR A 365 -10.00 -10.23 9.48
CA TYR A 365 -9.50 -11.59 9.19
C TYR A 365 -10.41 -12.47 8.30
N GLU A 366 -11.74 -12.44 8.46
CA GLU A 366 -12.61 -13.29 7.63
C GLU A 366 -12.78 -12.76 6.20
N ALA A 367 -12.64 -11.45 5.97
CA ALA A 367 -12.80 -10.84 4.65
C ALA A 367 -11.60 -11.05 3.72
N MET A 368 -10.40 -11.30 4.27
CA MET A 368 -9.15 -11.35 3.51
C MET A 368 -8.99 -12.61 2.64
N PHE A 369 -9.77 -13.67 2.92
CA PHE A 369 -9.69 -14.95 2.20
C PHE A 369 -11.04 -15.53 1.74
N ALA A 370 -12.16 -14.83 1.98
CA ALA A 370 -13.49 -15.33 1.61
C ALA A 370 -13.80 -15.24 0.10
N ASP A 371 -13.11 -14.37 -0.65
CA ASP A 371 -13.45 -14.08 -2.05
C ASP A 371 -12.86 -15.06 -3.09
N ASP A 372 -12.00 -16.02 -2.69
CA ASP A 372 -11.41 -17.00 -3.61
C ASP A 372 -12.22 -18.32 -3.74
N ALA A 373 -13.30 -18.48 -2.98
CA ALA A 373 -14.08 -19.72 -2.95
C ALA A 373 -15.20 -19.83 -4.02
N SER A 374 -15.22 -18.96 -5.04
CA SER A 374 -16.25 -19.00 -6.09
C SER A 374 -15.69 -19.16 -7.50
N PHE A 375 -14.73 -20.07 -7.68
CA PHE A 375 -14.40 -20.59 -9.00
C PHE A 375 -15.04 -21.97 -9.22
N ASP A 376 -15.95 -21.99 -10.18
CA ASP A 376 -16.77 -23.09 -10.70
C ASP A 376 -15.92 -24.32 -11.08
N GLU A 377 -15.88 -25.35 -10.21
CA GLU A 377 -15.39 -26.67 -10.62
C GLU A 377 -16.45 -27.33 -11.52
N GLY A 378 -16.22 -27.17 -12.82
CA GLY A 378 -16.96 -27.83 -13.88
C GLY A 378 -16.98 -29.36 -13.75
N GLU A 379 -18.12 -29.91 -14.16
CA GLU A 379 -18.43 -31.33 -14.33
C GLU A 379 -17.24 -32.18 -14.81
N ALA A 380 -16.74 -33.06 -13.93
CA ALA A 380 -15.88 -34.16 -14.32
C ALA A 380 -16.73 -35.39 -14.69
N VAL A 381 -16.64 -35.74 -15.96
CA VAL A 381 -17.26 -36.87 -16.65
C VAL A 381 -16.65 -38.21 -16.19
N ASP A 382 -17.50 -39.22 -16.02
CA ASP A 382 -17.19 -40.64 -15.83
C ASP A 382 -16.04 -41.16 -16.71
N ASP A 383 -15.09 -41.93 -16.15
CA ASP A 383 -14.76 -43.28 -16.63
C ASP A 383 -13.89 -44.12 -15.65
N ALA A 384 -14.22 -45.42 -15.62
CA ALA A 384 -13.37 -46.59 -15.41
C ALA A 384 -12.64 -46.85 -14.07
N SER A 385 -13.33 -47.65 -13.24
CA SER A 385 -12.91 -48.99 -12.79
C SER A 385 -11.43 -49.25 -12.47
N ILE A 386 -11.11 -49.41 -11.18
CA ILE A 386 -10.17 -50.46 -10.73
C ILE A 386 -10.77 -51.16 -9.50
N ASP A 387 -10.98 -52.45 -9.71
CA ASP A 387 -11.42 -53.48 -8.79
C ASP A 387 -10.17 -54.02 -8.06
N GLU A 388 -10.09 -53.90 -6.73
CA GLU A 388 -9.28 -54.81 -5.92
C GLU A 388 -10.04 -55.23 -4.65
N ASN A 389 -10.38 -56.51 -4.67
CA ASN A 389 -10.85 -57.34 -3.57
C ASN A 389 -10.06 -57.11 -2.26
N PHE A 390 -10.79 -56.79 -1.19
CA PHE A 390 -10.41 -57.24 0.15
C PHE A 390 -11.65 -57.78 0.88
N ILE A 391 -11.66 -59.11 1.00
CA ILE A 391 -12.58 -59.88 1.83
C ILE A 391 -11.96 -59.95 3.22
N GLU A 392 -12.64 -59.44 4.25
CA GLU A 392 -12.83 -60.20 5.50
C GLU A 392 -14.24 -59.93 6.07
N ASP A 393 -14.82 -61.06 6.45
CA ASP A 393 -16.15 -61.41 6.92
C ASP A 393 -16.25 -61.12 8.44
N ASP A 394 -17.35 -60.55 8.94
CA ASP A 394 -18.19 -61.23 9.94
C ASP A 394 -19.51 -60.48 10.28
N SER A 395 -20.60 -61.19 9.99
CA SER A 395 -21.92 -61.26 10.64
C SER A 395 -22.61 -60.05 11.30
N GLY A 396 -23.84 -59.78 10.82
CA GLY A 396 -24.82 -58.90 11.48
C GLY A 396 -26.18 -58.87 10.78
N GLU A 397 -26.78 -60.04 10.58
CA GLU A 397 -28.11 -60.29 9.99
C GLU A 397 -29.24 -59.73 10.87
N PHE A 398 -30.15 -58.90 10.33
CA PHE A 398 -31.60 -58.91 10.64
C PHE A 398 -32.40 -58.10 9.61
N ALA A 399 -33.59 -58.59 9.31
CA ALA A 399 -34.30 -58.51 8.04
C ALA A 399 -35.38 -57.41 7.90
N ASP A 400 -35.71 -57.16 6.62
CA ASP A 400 -37.01 -56.86 6.00
C ASP A 400 -37.94 -55.75 6.56
N SER A 401 -38.29 -54.77 5.70
CA SER A 401 -39.64 -54.74 5.11
C SER A 401 -39.84 -53.60 4.09
N GLU A 402 -40.74 -53.88 3.15
CA GLU A 402 -41.11 -53.22 1.92
C GLU A 402 -41.93 -51.92 2.07
N GLY A 403 -42.04 -51.16 0.97
CA GLY A 403 -43.14 -50.20 0.72
C GLY A 403 -42.71 -48.99 -0.13
N SER A 404 -42.61 -49.12 -1.46
CA SER A 404 -43.67 -48.91 -2.46
C SER A 404 -43.99 -47.44 -2.79
N ASP A 405 -43.59 -47.04 -4.00
CA ASP A 405 -44.32 -46.29 -5.03
C ASP A 405 -45.36 -45.23 -4.61
N GLN A 406 -45.15 -43.99 -5.06
CA GLN A 406 -46.13 -43.33 -5.95
C GLN A 406 -45.43 -42.28 -6.84
N VAL A 407 -45.50 -42.57 -8.13
CA VAL A 407 -45.43 -41.65 -9.27
C VAL A 407 -46.67 -40.75 -9.27
N SER A 408 -46.52 -39.47 -9.63
CA SER A 408 -47.55 -38.80 -10.43
C SER A 408 -46.93 -37.72 -11.29
N ASP A 409 -46.93 -38.00 -12.59
CA ASP A 409 -46.69 -37.10 -13.70
C ASP A 409 -47.65 -35.90 -13.72
N GLY A 410 -47.19 -34.83 -14.36
CA GLY A 410 -47.95 -33.62 -14.64
C GLY A 410 -47.31 -32.80 -15.76
N GLU A 411 -47.31 -33.37 -16.97
CA GLU A 411 -47.40 -32.69 -18.29
C GLU A 411 -48.27 -31.42 -18.25
N LEU A 412 -48.19 -30.39 -19.09
CA LEU A 412 -47.43 -30.00 -20.28
C LEU A 412 -47.92 -28.56 -20.65
N GLU A 413 -47.19 -27.91 -21.56
CA GLU A 413 -47.62 -26.87 -22.52
C GLU A 413 -47.54 -25.38 -22.13
N GLY A 414 -46.80 -24.64 -22.97
CA GLY A 414 -47.29 -23.34 -23.45
C GLY A 414 -46.24 -22.24 -23.68
N GLU A 415 -45.37 -22.38 -24.68
CA GLU A 415 -44.75 -21.20 -25.33
C GLU A 415 -45.80 -20.40 -26.12
N PRO A 416 -45.58 -19.09 -26.31
CA PRO A 416 -45.53 -18.64 -27.70
C PRO A 416 -44.41 -17.65 -28.03
N GLU A 417 -43.96 -17.78 -29.28
CA GLU A 417 -43.02 -16.98 -30.07
C GLU A 417 -43.42 -15.50 -30.32
N PRO A 418 -42.49 -14.69 -30.88
CA PRO A 418 -42.50 -13.22 -30.80
C PRO A 418 -43.23 -12.51 -31.96
N GLU A 419 -43.71 -11.30 -31.69
CA GLU A 419 -44.29 -10.42 -32.72
C GLU A 419 -43.21 -9.68 -33.53
N VAL A 420 -43.31 -9.86 -34.84
CA VAL A 420 -42.67 -9.10 -35.91
C VAL A 420 -43.54 -7.87 -36.20
N VAL A 421 -42.93 -6.67 -36.24
CA VAL A 421 -43.56 -5.48 -36.83
C VAL A 421 -42.68 -5.00 -37.97
N ASP A 422 -43.23 -5.08 -39.17
CA ASP A 422 -42.75 -4.41 -40.38
C ASP A 422 -43.96 -3.67 -40.97
N GLU A 423 -43.79 -2.40 -41.35
CA GLU A 423 -44.46 -1.77 -42.50
C GLU A 423 -43.99 -0.30 -42.68
N THR A 424 -43.09 -0.11 -43.65
CA THR A 424 -43.22 0.72 -44.87
C THR A 424 -43.94 2.09 -44.88
N GLY A 425 -43.31 3.06 -45.57
CA GLY A 425 -43.95 4.16 -46.34
C GLY A 425 -43.28 5.53 -46.17
N ASP A 426 -42.41 5.99 -47.09
CA ASP A 426 -42.70 6.86 -48.28
C ASP A 426 -43.07 8.32 -47.87
N GLY A 427 -42.52 9.44 -48.36
CA GLY A 427 -41.56 9.81 -49.40
C GLY A 427 -41.61 11.35 -49.63
N GLY A 428 -40.61 11.94 -50.30
CA GLY A 428 -40.57 13.32 -50.84
C GLY A 428 -40.37 14.45 -49.79
N GLU A 429 -39.45 15.40 -49.90
CA GLU A 429 -39.00 16.27 -51.03
C GLU A 429 -37.53 16.68 -50.89
#